data_AF-A0A2N1A331-F1
#
_entry.id   AF-A0A2N1A331-F1
#
_cell.length_a   1.000
_cell.length_b   1.000
_cell.length_c   1.000
_cell.angle_alpha   90.00
_cell.angle_beta   90.00
_cell.angle_gamma   90.00
#
_symmetry.space_group_name_H-M   'P 1'
#
loop_
_entity.id
_entity.type
_entity.pdbx_description
1 polymer ?
#
loop_
_entity_poly.entity_id
_entity_poly.type
_entity_poly.pdbx_seq_one_letter_code
_entity_poly.pdbx_strand_id
1 'polypeptide(L)'
;MSAKLKAIKRVKLQAVVDEITISVNETFSGLSAGDASSIAINNFAIKALVAAGFGAKLVSGKAAFGVNRGKNGVIDYGFSKIEDTANYVADSPIRNFHGHAWIDIKNLDVIVDFTLLSMEAGMLADNEKRGIVDSDYQLTNKVIVPKSENKTFARLYDHYDIGYHYSRTDNGTQLVLEAIKWINSFDTFSDYLAQVRLVPTAK
;
A
#
# COMPACT_ATOMS: atom_id res chain seq x y z
N MET A 1 13.38 -12.80 -20.02
CA MET A 1 13.80 -11.42 -20.39
C MET A 1 15.26 -11.24 -19.99
N SER A 2 16.11 -10.70 -20.87
CA SER A 2 17.53 -10.47 -20.54
C SER A 2 17.69 -9.36 -19.49
N ALA A 3 18.82 -9.35 -18.77
CA ALA A 3 19.13 -8.32 -17.77
C ALA A 3 19.15 -6.91 -18.37
N LYS A 4 19.72 -6.75 -19.57
CA LYS A 4 19.76 -5.48 -20.33
C LYS A 4 18.35 -4.96 -20.63
N LEU A 5 17.44 -5.83 -21.06
CA LEU A 5 16.05 -5.45 -21.35
C LEU A 5 15.27 -5.13 -20.07
N LYS A 6 15.53 -5.82 -18.95
CA LYS A 6 14.96 -5.46 -17.64
C LYS A 6 15.40 -4.06 -17.20
N ALA A 7 16.68 -3.72 -17.35
CA ALA A 7 17.21 -2.41 -16.99
C ALA A 7 16.55 -1.26 -17.79
N ILE A 8 16.45 -1.41 -19.11
CA ILE A 8 15.76 -0.42 -19.97
C ILE A 8 14.30 -0.24 -19.54
N LYS A 9 13.59 -1.36 -19.30
CA LYS A 9 12.20 -1.29 -18.85
C LYS A 9 12.04 -0.68 -17.46
N ARG A 10 13.02 -0.83 -16.56
CA ARG A 10 13.02 -0.17 -15.24
C ARG A 10 13.19 1.35 -15.35
N VAL A 11 14.03 1.84 -16.26
CA VAL A 11 14.14 3.28 -16.53
C VAL A 11 12.81 3.83 -17.06
N LYS A 12 12.18 3.13 -18.01
CA LYS A 12 10.84 3.51 -18.49
C LYS A 12 9.80 3.48 -17.36
N LEU A 13 9.87 2.47 -16.50
CA LEU A 13 8.95 2.36 -15.36
C LEU A 13 9.10 3.55 -14.41
N GLN A 14 10.34 3.95 -14.11
CA GLN A 14 10.60 5.11 -13.25
C GLN A 14 9.94 6.37 -13.81
N ALA A 15 10.15 6.68 -15.09
CA ALA A 15 9.56 7.87 -15.71
C ALA A 15 8.02 7.89 -15.60
N VAL A 16 7.37 6.74 -15.83
CA VAL A 16 5.90 6.63 -15.70
C VAL A 16 5.46 6.74 -14.24
N VAL A 17 6.22 6.17 -13.31
CA VAL A 17 5.95 6.30 -11.87
C VAL A 17 6.09 7.74 -11.40
N ASP A 18 7.08 8.48 -11.90
CA ASP A 18 7.29 9.89 -11.56
C ASP A 18 6.10 10.75 -12.00
N GLU A 19 5.59 10.53 -13.22
CA GLU A 19 4.38 11.20 -13.73
C GLU A 19 3.15 10.88 -12.86
N ILE A 20 2.93 9.60 -12.54
CA ILE A 20 1.80 9.18 -11.70
C ILE A 20 1.93 9.74 -10.28
N THR A 21 3.14 9.86 -9.75
CA THR A 21 3.40 10.37 -8.39
C THR A 21 2.86 11.79 -8.22
N ILE A 22 3.00 12.64 -9.23
CA ILE A 22 2.43 14.00 -9.22
C ILE A 22 0.91 13.92 -9.07
N SER A 23 0.24 13.15 -9.94
CA SER A 23 -1.22 13.01 -9.90
C SER A 23 -1.72 12.35 -8.61
N VAL A 24 -0.99 11.37 -8.07
CA VAL A 24 -1.33 10.73 -6.79
C VAL A 24 -1.20 11.74 -5.66
N ASN A 25 -0.12 12.53 -5.60
CA ASN A 25 0.04 13.55 -4.57
C ASN A 25 -1.05 14.62 -4.65
N GLU A 26 -1.42 15.08 -5.85
CA GLU A 26 -2.51 16.05 -6.03
C GLU A 26 -3.86 15.47 -5.58
N THR A 27 -4.16 14.23 -5.98
CA THR A 27 -5.47 13.59 -5.77
C THR A 27 -5.64 13.10 -4.33
N PHE A 28 -4.59 12.56 -3.72
CA PHE A 28 -4.63 11.90 -2.40
C PHE A 28 -3.93 12.71 -1.30
N SER A 29 -3.58 13.98 -1.56
CA SER A 29 -3.01 14.88 -0.54
C SER A 29 -3.88 14.90 0.73
N GLY A 30 -3.22 14.74 1.88
CA GLY A 30 -3.89 14.77 3.19
C GLY A 30 -4.64 13.49 3.57
N LEU A 31 -4.59 12.42 2.77
CA LEU A 31 -5.05 11.09 3.19
C LEU A 31 -3.91 10.36 3.90
N SER A 32 -4.15 9.93 5.15
CA SER A 32 -3.26 9.00 5.85
C SER A 32 -3.30 7.62 5.17
N ALA A 33 -2.16 6.92 5.17
CA ALA A 33 -1.95 5.60 4.56
C ALA A 33 -2.74 4.42 5.20
N GLY A 34 -3.99 4.63 5.64
CA GLY A 34 -4.85 3.56 6.21
C GLY A 34 -5.40 2.59 5.17
N ASP A 35 -5.95 1.45 5.61
CA ASP A 35 -6.25 0.25 4.80
C ASP A 35 -7.10 0.49 3.52
N ALA A 36 -8.10 1.37 3.57
CA ALA A 36 -8.91 1.72 2.40
C ALA A 36 -8.18 2.60 1.36
N SER A 37 -7.11 3.30 1.77
CA SER A 37 -6.33 4.17 0.89
C SER A 37 -5.41 3.38 -0.04
N SER A 38 -4.88 2.23 0.40
CA SER A 38 -3.90 1.46 -0.39
C SER A 38 -4.47 0.91 -1.69
N ILE A 39 -5.70 0.38 -1.65
CA ILE A 39 -6.42 -0.10 -2.83
C ILE A 39 -6.70 1.07 -3.77
N ALA A 40 -7.27 2.18 -3.27
CA ALA A 40 -7.65 3.31 -4.11
C ALA A 40 -6.44 3.98 -4.78
N ILE A 41 -5.38 4.24 -4.02
CA ILE A 41 -4.13 4.84 -4.50
C ILE A 41 -3.49 3.97 -5.57
N ASN A 42 -3.30 2.67 -5.29
CA ASN A 42 -2.64 1.78 -6.24
C ASN A 42 -3.56 1.38 -7.43
N ASN A 43 -4.88 1.36 -7.25
CA ASN A 43 -5.85 1.19 -8.35
C ASN A 43 -5.88 2.40 -9.28
N PHE A 44 -5.67 3.62 -8.77
CA PHE A 44 -5.53 4.81 -9.62
C PHE A 44 -4.32 4.67 -10.55
N ALA A 45 -3.18 4.25 -10.02
CA ALA A 45 -1.93 4.10 -10.77
C ALA A 45 -1.94 2.96 -11.81
N ILE A 46 -2.74 1.90 -11.59
CA ILE A 46 -2.66 0.69 -12.43
C ILE A 46 -3.02 0.94 -13.89
N LYS A 47 -4.02 1.81 -14.16
CA LYS A 47 -4.47 2.11 -15.52
C LYS A 47 -3.34 2.74 -16.34
N ALA A 48 -2.63 3.70 -15.77
CA ALA A 48 -1.50 4.37 -16.41
C ALA A 48 -0.33 3.40 -16.68
N LEU A 49 -0.01 2.53 -15.71
CA LEU A 49 1.04 1.52 -15.89
C LEU A 49 0.69 0.50 -16.98
N VAL A 50 -0.56 0.04 -17.05
CA VAL A 50 -1.03 -0.86 -18.11
C VAL A 50 -0.99 -0.16 -19.48
N ALA A 51 -1.47 1.08 -19.57
CA ALA A 51 -1.44 1.87 -20.79
C ALA A 51 0.01 2.11 -21.30
N ALA A 52 0.98 2.26 -20.39
CA ALA A 52 2.39 2.36 -20.71
C ALA A 52 3.05 1.03 -21.13
N GLY A 53 2.30 -0.07 -21.14
CA GLY A 53 2.73 -1.39 -21.60
C GLY A 53 3.37 -2.26 -20.51
N PHE A 54 3.15 -1.95 -19.22
CA PHE A 54 3.57 -2.81 -18.12
C PHE A 54 2.49 -3.85 -17.79
N GLY A 55 2.91 -5.08 -17.52
CA GLY A 55 2.02 -6.16 -17.05
C GLY A 55 1.66 -6.00 -15.57
N ALA A 56 1.25 -4.80 -15.19
CA ALA A 56 0.93 -4.39 -13.83
C ALA A 56 -0.36 -5.09 -13.35
N LYS A 57 -0.32 -5.63 -12.14
CA LYS A 57 -1.47 -6.26 -11.48
C LYS A 57 -1.61 -5.75 -10.07
N LEU A 58 -2.82 -5.33 -9.69
CA LEU A 58 -3.12 -5.01 -8.31
C LEU A 58 -3.21 -6.33 -7.56
N VAL A 59 -2.49 -6.41 -6.46
CA VAL A 59 -2.47 -7.57 -5.57
C VAL A 59 -2.54 -7.08 -4.14
N SER A 60 -2.86 -7.98 -3.23
CA SER A 60 -2.94 -7.68 -1.82
C SER A 60 -2.41 -8.82 -0.98
N GLY A 61 -2.18 -8.53 0.29
CA GLY A 61 -1.61 -9.46 1.22
C GLY A 61 -1.23 -8.82 2.55
N LYS A 62 -0.34 -9.51 3.26
CA LYS A 62 0.44 -8.95 4.36
C LYS A 62 1.58 -8.10 3.81
N ALA A 63 1.79 -6.92 4.38
CA ALA A 63 2.90 -6.06 4.11
C ALA A 63 3.43 -5.42 5.39
N ALA A 64 4.75 -5.22 5.47
CA ALA A 64 5.37 -4.46 6.54
C ALA A 64 6.50 -3.59 6.01
N PHE A 65 6.66 -2.40 6.61
CA PHE A 65 7.56 -1.36 6.14
C PHE A 65 8.48 -0.85 7.26
N GLY A 66 9.78 -0.88 7.01
CA GLY A 66 10.76 -0.13 7.79
C GLY A 66 11.13 -0.70 9.16
N VAL A 67 12.05 0.02 9.80
CA VAL A 67 12.61 -0.26 11.14
C VAL A 67 12.31 0.91 12.05
N ASN A 68 11.83 0.60 13.25
CA ASN A 68 11.99 1.45 14.43
C ASN A 68 13.07 0.83 15.31
N ARG A 69 14.01 1.64 15.79
CA ARG A 69 14.98 1.21 16.83
C ARG A 69 14.35 1.18 18.22
N GLY A 70 13.22 1.86 18.41
CA GLY A 70 12.25 1.63 19.47
C GLY A 70 11.27 0.51 19.13
N LYS A 71 10.70 -0.15 20.13
CA LYS A 71 9.92 -1.40 19.97
C LYS A 71 8.66 -1.32 19.09
N ASN A 72 8.20 -0.13 18.67
CA ASN A 72 6.79 0.09 18.34
C ASN A 72 6.47 0.65 16.95
N GLY A 73 7.45 0.90 16.07
CA GLY A 73 7.25 1.68 14.83
C GLY A 73 7.52 0.90 13.55
N VAL A 74 6.89 -0.27 13.40
CA VAL A 74 6.78 -0.95 12.10
C VAL A 74 5.31 -0.93 11.73
N ILE A 75 4.99 -0.35 10.57
CA ILE A 75 3.64 -0.43 10.04
C ILE A 75 3.48 -1.83 9.43
N ASP A 76 2.65 -2.67 10.05
CA ASP A 76 2.17 -3.97 9.55
C ASP A 76 0.71 -3.80 9.07
N TYR A 77 0.47 -4.05 7.79
CA TYR A 77 -0.86 -4.12 7.20
C TYR A 77 -1.04 -5.52 6.61
N GLY A 78 -1.96 -6.34 7.14
CA GLY A 78 -2.16 -7.69 6.62
C GLY A 78 -3.57 -8.22 6.75
N PHE A 79 -3.84 -9.28 5.98
CA PHE A 79 -5.07 -10.07 6.07
C PHE A 79 -5.09 -10.88 7.35
N SER A 80 -5.82 -10.33 8.32
CA SER A 80 -6.49 -11.11 9.34
C SER A 80 -7.61 -11.95 8.68
N LYS A 81 -7.84 -13.18 9.14
CA LYS A 81 -9.01 -13.93 8.67
C LYS A 81 -10.27 -13.16 9.05
N ILE A 82 -11.38 -13.32 8.31
CA ILE A 82 -12.70 -12.75 8.69
C ILE A 82 -13.06 -13.09 10.15
N GLU A 83 -12.59 -14.23 10.62
CA GLU A 83 -12.74 -14.76 11.98
C GLU A 83 -11.94 -13.94 13.03
N ASP A 84 -10.78 -13.39 12.64
CA ASP A 84 -9.87 -12.62 13.48
C ASP A 84 -10.30 -11.14 13.59
N THR A 85 -11.27 -10.70 12.78
CA THR A 85 -11.72 -9.30 12.64
C THR A 85 -13.16 -9.09 13.09
N ALA A 86 -13.77 -10.11 13.71
CA ALA A 86 -15.20 -10.20 13.99
C ALA A 86 -15.79 -9.14 14.96
N ASN A 87 -15.03 -8.09 15.33
CA ASN A 87 -15.51 -7.04 16.24
C ASN A 87 -15.43 -5.60 15.70
N TYR A 88 -15.06 -5.36 14.44
CA TYR A 88 -15.01 -4.00 13.90
C TYR A 88 -15.72 -3.82 12.54
N VAL A 89 -16.92 -3.24 12.63
CA VAL A 89 -17.65 -2.42 11.64
C VAL A 89 -18.26 -3.13 10.42
N ALA A 90 -19.55 -3.43 10.54
CA ALA A 90 -20.43 -3.78 9.43
C ALA A 90 -20.65 -2.62 8.43
N ASP A 91 -21.02 -2.98 7.20
CA ASP A 91 -21.58 -2.17 6.09
C ASP A 91 -20.65 -1.60 5.00
N SER A 92 -19.46 -2.15 4.76
CA SER A 92 -18.79 -1.92 3.46
C SER A 92 -17.87 -3.07 3.04
N PRO A 93 -17.86 -3.46 1.75
CA PRO A 93 -16.91 -4.45 1.24
C PRO A 93 -15.44 -4.02 1.41
N ILE A 94 -15.17 -2.73 1.53
CA ILE A 94 -13.83 -2.19 1.84
C ILE A 94 -13.56 -2.14 3.35
N ARG A 95 -14.58 -1.99 4.19
CA ARG A 95 -14.39 -1.98 5.66
C ARG A 95 -13.97 -3.34 6.23
N ASN A 96 -14.21 -4.42 5.49
CA ASN A 96 -13.72 -5.77 5.83
C ASN A 96 -12.33 -6.09 5.27
N PHE A 97 -11.73 -5.18 4.48
CA PHE A 97 -10.37 -5.36 3.99
C PHE A 97 -9.37 -4.92 5.05
N HIS A 98 -8.86 -5.88 5.81
CA HIS A 98 -7.68 -5.72 6.65
C HIS A 98 -6.51 -6.22 5.82
N GLY A 99 -5.67 -5.35 5.28
CA GLY A 99 -4.61 -5.79 4.38
C GLY A 99 -3.94 -4.63 3.68
N HIS A 100 -2.89 -4.93 2.92
CA HIS A 100 -2.24 -3.95 2.07
C HIS A 100 -2.42 -4.31 0.61
N ALA A 101 -2.71 -3.34 -0.24
CA ALA A 101 -2.71 -3.53 -1.69
C ALA A 101 -1.54 -2.79 -2.34
N TRP A 102 -0.90 -3.46 -3.30
CA TRP A 102 0.24 -2.95 -4.08
C TRP A 102 0.16 -3.44 -5.53
N ILE A 103 0.98 -2.86 -6.41
CA ILE A 103 1.08 -3.30 -7.80
C ILE A 103 2.26 -4.25 -7.97
N ASP A 104 2.03 -5.42 -8.55
CA ASP A 104 3.09 -6.34 -8.96
C ASP A 104 3.36 -6.23 -10.47
N ILE A 105 4.62 -6.09 -10.84
CA ILE A 105 5.09 -6.17 -12.22
C ILE A 105 6.03 -7.37 -12.34
N LYS A 106 5.42 -8.56 -12.45
CA LYS A 106 6.12 -9.86 -12.39
C LYS A 106 7.28 -9.99 -13.38
N ASN A 107 7.15 -9.43 -14.59
CA ASN A 107 8.19 -9.54 -15.61
C ASN A 107 9.45 -8.67 -15.33
N LEU A 108 9.37 -7.72 -14.39
CA LEU A 108 10.49 -6.88 -13.95
C LEU A 108 11.01 -7.22 -12.55
N ASP A 109 10.36 -8.16 -11.85
CA ASP A 109 10.65 -8.54 -10.46
C ASP A 109 10.62 -7.33 -9.51
N VAL A 110 9.60 -6.48 -9.66
CA VAL A 110 9.40 -5.29 -8.83
C VAL A 110 7.97 -5.22 -8.29
N ILE A 111 7.85 -4.59 -7.14
CA ILE A 111 6.62 -4.08 -6.56
C ILE A 111 6.59 -2.57 -6.79
N VAL A 112 5.42 -2.03 -7.09
CA VAL A 112 5.16 -0.59 -7.18
C VAL A 112 4.09 -0.27 -6.14
N ASP A 113 4.38 0.66 -5.25
CA ASP A 113 3.50 0.98 -4.13
C ASP A 113 3.51 2.47 -3.82
N PHE A 114 2.47 3.15 -4.29
CA PHE A 114 2.33 4.59 -4.14
C PHE A 114 1.93 5.01 -2.72
N THR A 115 1.53 4.07 -1.86
CA THR A 115 1.25 4.37 -0.43
C THR A 115 2.51 4.71 0.35
N LEU A 116 3.69 4.29 -0.15
CA LEU A 116 4.99 4.59 0.47
C LEU A 116 5.28 6.10 0.48
N LEU A 117 4.63 6.89 -0.38
CA LEU A 117 4.73 8.35 -0.40
C LEU A 117 4.14 9.02 0.85
N SER A 118 3.08 8.44 1.43
CA SER A 118 2.38 8.99 2.61
C SER A 118 2.60 8.18 3.88
N MET A 119 3.42 7.12 3.81
CA MET A 119 3.64 6.19 4.91
C MET A 119 4.26 6.85 6.14
N GLU A 120 5.18 7.79 5.95
CA GLU A 120 5.80 8.52 7.05
C GLU A 120 4.78 9.36 7.83
N ALA A 121 3.96 10.15 7.13
CA ALA A 121 2.89 10.92 7.75
C ALA A 121 1.85 10.01 8.43
N GLY A 122 1.51 8.87 7.80
CA GLY A 122 0.63 7.87 8.37
C GLY A 122 1.18 7.29 9.68
N MET A 123 2.47 6.98 9.73
CA MET A 123 3.12 6.43 10.91
C MET A 123 3.22 7.45 12.04
N LEU A 124 3.58 8.70 11.74
CA LEU A 124 3.64 9.76 12.73
C LEU A 124 2.28 9.96 13.40
N ALA A 125 1.20 9.97 12.61
CA ALA A 125 -0.15 10.08 13.13
C ALA A 125 -0.59 8.86 13.98
N ASP A 126 -0.19 7.65 13.62
CA ASP A 126 -0.49 6.44 14.41
C ASP A 126 0.33 6.40 15.71
N ASN A 127 1.61 6.78 15.66
CA ASN A 127 2.48 6.89 16.83
C ASN A 127 1.93 7.93 17.81
N GLU A 128 1.54 9.12 17.34
CA GLU A 128 0.95 10.17 18.16
C GLU A 128 -0.33 9.67 18.87
N LYS A 129 -1.24 9.02 18.14
CA LYS A 129 -2.46 8.43 18.72
C LYS A 129 -2.17 7.40 19.80
N ARG A 130 -1.07 6.66 19.69
CA ARG A 130 -0.65 5.63 20.64
C ARG A 130 0.24 6.17 21.77
N GLY A 131 0.52 7.47 21.79
CA GLY A 131 1.46 8.07 22.74
C GLY A 131 2.90 7.60 22.57
N ILE A 132 3.26 7.11 21.38
CA ILE A 132 4.61 6.69 21.03
C ILE A 132 5.37 7.93 20.56
N VAL A 133 6.43 8.29 21.30
CA VAL A 133 7.24 9.50 21.04
C VAL A 133 8.55 9.16 20.31
N ASP A 134 8.72 7.91 19.88
CA ASP A 134 9.91 7.46 19.14
C ASP A 134 9.98 8.12 17.76
N SER A 135 11.08 8.85 17.52
CA SER A 135 11.41 9.49 16.25
C SER A 135 12.52 8.78 15.47
N ASP A 136 13.12 7.72 16.04
CA ASP A 136 14.22 6.96 15.42
C ASP A 136 13.68 5.81 14.55
N TYR A 137 12.99 6.18 13.48
CA TYR A 137 12.51 5.27 12.46
C TYR A 137 13.08 5.63 11.09
N GLN A 138 13.25 4.62 10.24
CA GLN A 138 13.61 4.83 8.85
C GLN A 138 12.55 4.23 7.94
N LEU A 139 11.79 5.12 7.31
CA LEU A 139 10.87 4.79 6.24
C LEU A 139 11.45 5.24 4.92
N THR A 140 11.12 4.47 3.90
CA THR A 140 11.51 4.75 2.52
C THR A 140 10.32 5.32 1.76
N ASN A 141 10.61 6.28 0.90
CA ASN A 141 9.66 6.85 -0.05
C ASN A 141 9.81 6.23 -1.46
N LYS A 142 10.60 5.16 -1.60
CA LYS A 142 10.79 4.49 -2.88
C LYS A 142 9.51 3.80 -3.30
N VAL A 143 8.82 4.37 -4.28
CA VAL A 143 7.60 3.78 -4.85
C VAL A 143 7.90 2.45 -5.57
N ILE A 144 9.07 2.32 -6.20
CA ILE A 144 9.50 1.09 -6.88
C ILE A 144 10.41 0.29 -5.95
N VAL A 145 9.96 -0.91 -5.57
CA VAL A 145 10.69 -1.83 -4.69
C VAL A 145 11.10 -3.10 -5.47
N PRO A 146 12.40 -3.34 -5.69
CA PRO A 146 12.86 -4.61 -6.22
C PRO A 146 12.52 -5.75 -5.26
N LYS A 147 11.95 -6.86 -5.77
CA LYS A 147 11.59 -8.01 -4.93
C LYS A 147 12.79 -8.64 -4.21
N SER A 148 14.01 -8.42 -4.70
CA SER A 148 15.25 -8.82 -4.05
C SER A 148 15.55 -8.05 -2.76
N GLU A 149 14.93 -6.88 -2.56
CA GLU A 149 15.04 -6.09 -1.32
C GLU A 149 13.98 -6.50 -0.28
N ASN A 150 13.04 -7.38 -0.64
CA ASN A 150 12.05 -7.88 0.31
C ASN A 150 12.72 -8.81 1.34
N LYS A 151 12.37 -8.61 2.60
CA LYS A 151 12.76 -9.42 3.76
C LYS A 151 11.58 -10.25 4.26
N THR A 152 11.90 -11.28 5.03
CA THR A 152 10.87 -12.02 5.77
C THR A 152 10.30 -11.14 6.87
N PHE A 153 9.04 -11.37 7.24
CA PHE A 153 8.39 -10.64 8.32
C PHE A 153 9.19 -10.73 9.63
N ALA A 154 9.64 -11.94 10.00
CA ALA A 154 10.48 -12.17 11.17
C ALA A 154 11.79 -11.35 11.16
N ARG A 155 12.40 -11.13 9.99
CA ARG A 155 13.60 -10.28 9.92
C ARG A 155 13.29 -8.82 10.23
N LEU A 156 12.21 -8.27 9.65
CA LEU A 156 11.82 -6.90 9.94
C LEU A 156 11.46 -6.71 11.42
N TYR A 157 10.72 -7.66 11.99
CA TYR A 157 10.17 -7.55 13.34
C TYR A 157 11.13 -8.00 14.45
N ASP A 158 11.67 -9.21 14.38
CA ASP A 158 12.51 -9.79 15.45
C ASP A 158 13.95 -9.27 15.43
N HIS A 159 14.42 -8.83 14.25
CA HIS A 159 15.80 -8.39 14.06
C HIS A 159 15.94 -6.89 13.75
N TYR A 160 14.84 -6.13 13.71
CA TYR A 160 14.85 -4.69 13.41
C TYR A 160 15.65 -4.36 12.12
N ASP A 161 15.45 -5.17 11.07
CA ASP A 161 16.15 -5.04 9.78
C ASP A 161 15.45 -4.03 8.85
N ILE A 162 16.18 -3.09 8.24
CA ILE A 162 15.58 -2.15 7.28
C ILE A 162 15.16 -2.92 6.03
N GLY A 163 13.90 -2.74 5.60
CA GLY A 163 13.39 -3.33 4.37
C GLY A 163 11.87 -3.38 4.30
N TYR A 164 11.40 -4.24 3.41
CA TYR A 164 9.98 -4.42 3.10
C TYR A 164 9.60 -5.89 3.22
N HIS A 165 8.37 -6.15 3.63
CA HIS A 165 7.79 -7.47 3.54
C HIS A 165 6.52 -7.35 2.72
N TYR A 166 6.33 -8.27 1.78
CA TYR A 166 5.11 -8.39 1.01
C TYR A 166 4.82 -9.87 0.81
N SER A 167 3.75 -10.36 1.41
CA SER A 167 3.29 -11.74 1.30
C SER A 167 1.86 -11.75 0.82
N ARG A 168 1.62 -12.30 -0.36
CA ARG A 168 0.27 -12.51 -0.88
C ARG A 168 -0.48 -13.52 -0.01
N THR A 169 -1.80 -13.35 0.06
CA THR A 169 -2.70 -14.35 0.61
C THR A 169 -3.58 -14.92 -0.49
N ASP A 170 -4.04 -16.16 -0.32
CA ASP A 170 -4.76 -16.89 -1.37
C ASP A 170 -6.11 -16.24 -1.72
N ASN A 171 -6.74 -15.56 -0.75
CA ASN A 171 -8.03 -14.87 -0.94
C ASN A 171 -7.90 -13.39 -1.31
N GLY A 172 -6.69 -12.81 -1.29
CA GLY A 172 -6.51 -11.36 -1.41
C GLY A 172 -6.99 -10.78 -2.76
N THR A 173 -6.92 -11.58 -3.82
CA THR A 173 -7.29 -11.13 -5.17
C THR A 173 -8.79 -10.89 -5.31
N GLN A 174 -9.65 -11.74 -4.72
CA GLN A 174 -11.10 -11.58 -4.82
C GLN A 174 -11.57 -10.33 -4.07
N LEU A 175 -11.06 -10.11 -2.86
CA LEU A 175 -11.38 -8.93 -2.05
C LEU A 175 -10.94 -7.63 -2.73
N VAL A 176 -9.78 -7.63 -3.37
CA VAL A 176 -9.32 -6.48 -4.16
C VAL A 176 -10.24 -6.22 -5.35
N LEU A 177 -10.72 -7.25 -6.05
CA LEU A 177 -11.63 -7.07 -7.17
C LEU A 177 -12.99 -6.51 -6.74
N GLU A 178 -13.51 -6.95 -5.59
CA GLU A 178 -14.73 -6.40 -5.01
C GLU A 178 -14.56 -4.95 -4.56
N ALA A 179 -13.42 -4.64 -3.91
CA ALA A 179 -13.07 -3.28 -3.53
C ALA A 179 -12.92 -2.36 -4.76
N ILE A 180 -12.27 -2.82 -5.83
CA ILE A 180 -12.17 -2.07 -7.10
C ILE A 180 -13.56 -1.78 -7.68
N LYS A 181 -14.46 -2.78 -7.70
CA LYS A 181 -15.83 -2.60 -8.21
C LYS A 181 -16.58 -1.53 -7.42
N TRP A 182 -16.44 -1.55 -6.09
CA TRP A 182 -17.06 -0.55 -5.22
C TRP A 182 -16.43 0.84 -5.39
N ILE A 183 -15.10 0.96 -5.45
CA ILE A 183 -14.43 2.25 -5.72
C ILE A 183 -14.89 2.83 -7.06
N ASN A 184 -15.05 1.98 -8.08
CA ASN A 184 -15.49 2.39 -9.40
C ASN A 184 -17.01 2.61 -9.50
N SER A 185 -17.80 2.32 -8.45
CA SER A 185 -19.24 2.64 -8.44
C SER A 185 -19.52 4.08 -8.02
N PHE A 186 -18.50 4.84 -7.62
CA PHE A 186 -18.62 6.26 -7.34
C PHE A 186 -18.42 7.06 -8.61
N ASP A 187 -19.31 8.04 -8.85
CA ASP A 187 -19.25 8.91 -10.04
C ASP A 187 -18.01 9.82 -10.01
N THR A 188 -17.63 10.29 -8.83
CA THR A 188 -16.41 11.07 -8.62
C THR A 188 -15.56 10.50 -7.49
N PHE A 189 -14.26 10.79 -7.56
CA PHE A 189 -13.36 10.48 -6.46
C PHE A 189 -13.73 11.25 -5.17
N SER A 190 -14.33 12.44 -5.30
CA SER A 190 -14.87 13.19 -4.17
C SER A 190 -16.02 12.46 -3.47
N ASP A 191 -16.90 11.78 -4.22
CA ASP A 191 -18.00 10.98 -3.65
C ASP A 191 -17.46 9.77 -2.87
N TYR A 192 -16.44 9.11 -3.42
CA TYR A 192 -15.70 8.07 -2.72
C TYR A 192 -15.10 8.60 -1.41
N LEU A 193 -14.41 9.74 -1.45
CA LEU A 193 -13.80 10.33 -0.26
C LEU A 193 -14.84 10.75 0.79
N ALA A 194 -15.98 11.27 0.37
CA ALA A 194 -17.07 11.60 1.29
C ALA A 194 -17.55 10.34 2.03
N GLN A 195 -17.76 9.23 1.31
CA GLN A 195 -18.22 7.99 1.93
C GLN A 195 -17.18 7.35 2.87
N VAL A 196 -15.88 7.52 2.57
CA VAL A 196 -14.79 7.03 3.43
C VAL A 196 -14.56 7.96 4.64
N ARG A 197 -14.73 9.28 4.50
CA ARG A 197 -14.59 10.27 5.58
C ARG A 197 -15.80 10.37 6.52
N LEU A 198 -16.97 9.88 6.10
CA LEU A 198 -18.20 9.87 6.90
C LEU A 198 -18.28 8.72 7.92
N VAL A 199 -17.22 7.93 8.12
CA VAL A 199 -17.07 7.14 9.35
C VAL A 199 -16.33 8.02 10.35
N PRO A 200 -16.99 8.54 11.39
CA PRO A 200 -16.28 9.24 12.44
C PRO A 200 -15.18 8.32 12.95
N THR A 201 -13.94 8.78 12.97
CA THR A 201 -12.97 8.22 13.91
C THR A 201 -13.61 8.41 15.27
N ALA A 202 -14.12 7.32 15.85
CA ALA A 202 -14.70 7.34 17.19
C ALA A 202 -13.69 8.05 18.09
N LYS A 203 -14.12 9.17 18.67
CA LYS A 203 -13.36 9.91 19.67
C LYS A 203 -13.28 9.11 20.96
#